data_AF-A0A8T3LMI9-F1
#
_entry.id   AF-A0A8T3LMI9-F1
#
_cell.length_a   1.000
_cell.length_b   1.000
_cell.length_c   1.000
_cell.angle_alpha   90.00
_cell.angle_beta   90.00
_cell.angle_gamma   90.00
#
_symmetry.space_group_name_H-M   'P 1'
#
loop_
_entity.id
_entity.type
_entity.pdbx_description
1 polymer ?
#
loop_
_entity_poly.entity_id
_entity_poly.type
_entity_poly.pdbx_seq_one_letter_code
_entity_poly.pdbx_strand_id
1 'polypeptide(L)'
;AILLREAARMGVSGSGVSGSGTDVLAGAEPGVDVPADRLHPIPVSEAIGRSLGPEFAAERYAAEVRALVPANEEQTPVFDVVLLGLGSDGHILSVFPGSSALGDEAPLVMAIPAPTHIAPHLPRITLNPRIVPAARLTLVMVPGDAKAGILAEVLGGERDPYRWPGEVARCTTAVWLADRASAANLPGPGTGPGA
;
A
#
# COMPACT_ATOMS: atom_id res chain seq x y z
N ALA A 1 -12.01 6.18 -13.96
CA ALA A 1 -12.08 5.42 -12.70
C ALA A 1 -12.25 3.96 -13.07
N ILE A 2 -11.31 3.09 -12.73
CA ILE A 2 -11.48 1.63 -12.89
C ILE A 2 -12.18 1.18 -11.60
N LEU A 3 -13.51 1.00 -11.67
CA LEU A 3 -14.28 0.39 -10.60
C LEU A 3 -14.24 -1.13 -10.79
N LEU A 4 -13.39 -1.80 -10.00
CA LEU A 4 -13.32 -3.26 -9.96
C LEU A 4 -14.45 -3.78 -9.08
N ARG A 5 -15.26 -4.70 -9.63
CA ARG A 5 -16.34 -5.37 -8.90
C ARG A 5 -15.78 -6.60 -8.20
N GLU A 6 -15.33 -6.42 -6.96
CA GLU A 6 -15.46 -7.47 -5.95
C GLU A 6 -16.33 -6.86 -4.85
N ALA A 7 -17.64 -7.01 -5.00
CA ALA A 7 -18.55 -6.63 -3.93
C ALA A 7 -18.14 -7.42 -2.68
N ALA A 8 -17.49 -6.73 -1.77
CA ALA A 8 -17.43 -6.94 -0.33
C ALA A 8 -18.28 -8.14 0.12
N ARG A 9 -17.76 -9.36 -0.02
CA ARG A 9 -18.29 -10.51 0.72
C ARG A 9 -17.69 -10.57 2.13
N MET A 10 -16.67 -9.75 2.41
CA MET A 10 -16.04 -9.63 3.73
C MET A 10 -15.59 -8.18 3.99
N GLY A 11 -16.44 -7.39 4.66
CA GLY A 11 -16.03 -6.13 5.30
C GLY A 11 -16.41 -4.85 4.54
N VAL A 12 -17.19 -4.00 5.21
CA VAL A 12 -17.57 -2.65 4.79
C VAL A 12 -16.34 -1.74 4.94
N SER A 13 -15.83 -1.15 3.86
CA SER A 13 -14.88 -0.04 3.95
C SER A 13 -15.63 1.28 4.09
N GLY A 14 -15.47 1.95 5.24
CA GLY A 14 -16.04 3.27 5.50
C GLY A 14 -14.95 4.33 5.64
N SER A 15 -15.23 5.53 5.14
CA SER A 15 -14.60 6.77 5.62
C SER A 15 -15.71 7.68 6.14
N GLY A 16 -15.87 7.76 7.46
CA GLY A 16 -16.82 8.67 8.10
C GLY A 16 -16.08 9.84 8.74
N VAL A 17 -16.30 11.05 8.25
CA VAL A 17 -16.26 12.23 9.11
C VAL A 17 -17.54 12.18 9.95
N SER A 18 -17.39 12.09 11.27
CA SER A 18 -18.47 12.08 12.28
C SER A 18 -19.70 11.21 11.96
N GLY A 19 -19.64 9.92 12.32
CA GLY A 19 -20.83 9.16 12.71
C GLY A 19 -21.88 8.84 11.64
N SER A 20 -21.64 9.16 10.36
CA SER A 20 -22.46 8.66 9.25
C SER A 20 -21.54 8.33 8.06
N GLY A 21 -21.34 7.03 7.82
CA GLY A 21 -20.67 6.57 6.61
C GLY A 21 -21.64 6.65 5.44
N THR A 22 -21.60 7.72 4.67
CA THR A 22 -22.23 7.78 3.35
C THR A 22 -21.23 7.35 2.29
N ASP A 23 -21.53 6.27 1.59
CA ASP A 23 -20.84 5.90 0.34
C ASP A 23 -20.99 7.03 -0.67
N VAL A 24 -19.88 7.66 -1.05
CA VAL A 24 -19.90 8.78 -2.02
C VAL A 24 -19.89 8.27 -3.47
N LEU A 25 -19.71 6.97 -3.70
CA LEU A 25 -19.68 6.39 -5.05
C LEU A 25 -20.35 5.00 -5.12
N ALA A 26 -21.66 4.96 -4.88
CA ALA A 26 -22.46 3.91 -5.52
C ALA A 26 -22.59 4.30 -7.01
N GLY A 27 -21.61 3.91 -7.82
CA GLY A 27 -21.68 4.10 -9.27
C GLY A 27 -22.98 3.51 -9.80
N ALA A 28 -23.74 4.28 -10.58
CA ALA A 28 -24.99 3.83 -11.20
C ALA A 28 -24.78 2.72 -12.25
N GLU A 29 -23.55 2.62 -12.77
CA GLU A 29 -23.14 1.60 -13.72
C GLU A 29 -22.48 0.43 -12.99
N PRO A 30 -22.92 -0.82 -13.22
CA PRO A 30 -22.21 -1.98 -12.70
C PRO A 30 -20.76 -1.98 -13.19
N GLY A 31 -19.82 -2.22 -12.28
CA GLY A 31 -18.40 -2.39 -12.62
C GLY A 31 -18.18 -3.59 -13.55
N VAL A 32 -16.97 -3.71 -14.08
CA VAL A 32 -16.59 -4.83 -14.97
C VAL A 32 -16.49 -6.12 -14.16
N ASP A 33 -17.03 -7.22 -14.71
CA ASP A 33 -16.88 -8.55 -14.12
C ASP A 33 -15.42 -9.03 -14.29
N VAL A 34 -14.75 -9.26 -13.15
CA VAL A 34 -13.42 -9.86 -13.10
C VAL A 34 -13.59 -11.34 -12.75
N PRO A 35 -13.06 -12.28 -13.55
CA PRO A 35 -13.10 -13.69 -13.22
C PRO A 35 -12.46 -13.98 -11.85
N ALA A 36 -13.14 -14.77 -11.02
CA ALA A 36 -12.70 -15.02 -9.64
C ALA A 36 -11.33 -15.72 -9.55
N ASP A 37 -10.95 -16.49 -10.58
CA ASP A 37 -9.64 -17.12 -10.72
C ASP A 37 -8.51 -16.12 -11.05
N ARG A 38 -8.84 -14.85 -11.29
CA ARG A 38 -7.91 -13.73 -11.41
C ARG A 38 -7.90 -12.80 -10.21
N LEU A 39 -8.68 -13.13 -9.18
CA LEU A 39 -8.68 -12.44 -7.89
C LEU A 39 -7.90 -13.29 -6.89
N HIS A 40 -6.80 -12.73 -6.41
CA HIS A 40 -5.89 -13.39 -5.51
C HIS A 40 -5.86 -12.62 -4.18
N PRO A 41 -6.89 -12.74 -3.33
CA PRO A 41 -6.87 -12.10 -2.01
C PRO A 41 -5.88 -12.81 -1.09
N ILE A 42 -5.24 -12.07 -0.18
CA ILE A 42 -4.44 -12.69 0.88
C ILE A 42 -5.35 -13.62 1.71
N PRO A 43 -5.00 -14.90 1.93
CA PRO A 43 -5.90 -15.91 2.49
C PRO A 43 -6.07 -15.81 4.02
N VAL A 44 -6.28 -14.60 4.54
CA VAL A 44 -6.49 -14.34 5.98
C VAL A 44 -7.73 -15.05 6.50
N SER A 45 -8.82 -15.07 5.70
CA SER A 45 -10.06 -15.74 6.10
C SER A 45 -9.89 -17.26 6.19
N GLU A 46 -9.08 -17.85 5.29
CA GLU A 46 -8.72 -19.28 5.36
C GLU A 46 -7.92 -19.56 6.64
N ALA A 47 -6.90 -18.73 6.92
CA ALA A 47 -6.09 -18.88 8.12
C ALA A 47 -6.96 -18.85 9.40
N ILE A 48 -7.84 -17.85 9.53
CA ILE A 48 -8.75 -17.73 10.67
C ILE A 48 -9.69 -18.94 10.76
N GLY A 49 -10.34 -19.33 9.66
CA GLY A 49 -11.29 -20.45 9.63
C GLY A 49 -10.66 -21.79 9.98
N ARG A 50 -9.35 -21.93 9.80
CA ARG A 50 -8.56 -23.13 10.14
C ARG A 50 -7.80 -23.01 11.46
N SER A 51 -7.97 -21.90 12.19
CA SER A 51 -7.21 -21.59 13.41
C SER A 51 -5.68 -21.62 13.20
N LEU A 52 -5.23 -21.14 12.05
CA LEU A 52 -3.82 -20.99 11.69
C LEU A 52 -3.36 -19.53 11.89
N GLY A 53 -2.06 -19.35 12.14
CA GLY A 53 -1.45 -18.03 12.34
C GLY A 53 -1.30 -17.21 11.05
N PRO A 54 -1.00 -15.90 11.16
CA PRO A 54 -0.80 -15.02 10.01
C PRO A 54 0.38 -15.45 9.13
N GLU A 55 1.35 -16.18 9.68
CA GLU A 55 2.48 -16.75 8.96
C GLU A 55 2.01 -17.75 7.88
N PHE A 56 0.98 -18.55 8.17
CA PHE A 56 0.41 -19.48 7.18
C PHE A 56 -0.15 -18.72 5.97
N ALA A 57 -0.89 -17.63 6.20
CA ALA A 57 -1.44 -16.83 5.12
C ALA A 57 -0.34 -16.10 4.34
N ALA A 58 0.72 -15.64 5.03
CA ALA A 58 1.87 -15.03 4.37
C ALA A 58 2.62 -16.04 3.47
N GLU A 59 2.90 -17.24 3.96
CA GLU A 59 3.57 -18.31 3.20
C GLU A 59 2.73 -18.75 1.98
N ARG A 60 1.43 -18.97 2.18
CA ARG A 60 0.48 -19.28 1.10
C ARG A 60 0.49 -18.22 0.01
N TYR A 61 0.37 -16.95 0.40
CA TYR A 61 0.33 -15.85 -0.54
C TYR A 61 1.68 -15.62 -1.24
N ALA A 62 2.80 -15.85 -0.53
CA ALA A 62 4.12 -15.78 -1.14
C ALA A 62 4.30 -16.84 -2.23
N ALA A 63 3.82 -18.08 -2.01
CA ALA A 63 3.87 -19.14 -3.00
C ALA A 63 3.02 -18.81 -4.24
N GLU A 64 1.83 -18.25 -4.02
CA GLU A 64 0.93 -17.81 -5.09
C GLU A 64 1.54 -16.68 -5.94
N VAL A 65 2.10 -15.65 -5.30
CA VAL A 65 2.78 -14.55 -6.00
C VAL A 65 3.97 -15.06 -6.81
N ARG A 66 4.79 -15.97 -6.26
CA ARG A 66 5.92 -16.57 -6.98
C ARG A 66 5.48 -17.42 -8.18
N ALA A 67 4.31 -18.04 -8.12
CA ALA A 67 3.77 -18.87 -9.20
C ALA A 67 3.19 -18.03 -10.34
N LEU A 68 2.62 -16.85 -10.02
CA LEU A 68 1.83 -16.07 -10.97
C LEU A 68 2.55 -14.84 -11.53
N VAL A 69 3.47 -14.25 -10.76
CA VAL A 69 4.11 -12.98 -11.11
C VAL A 69 5.56 -13.22 -11.54
N PRO A 70 5.94 -12.87 -12.78
CA PRO A 70 7.32 -12.96 -13.23
C PRO A 70 8.26 -12.18 -12.31
N ALA A 71 9.43 -12.76 -12.02
CA ALA A 71 10.44 -12.12 -11.21
C ALA A 71 11.56 -11.50 -12.06
N ASN A 72 12.20 -10.47 -11.52
CA ASN A 72 13.44 -9.92 -12.07
C ASN A 72 14.66 -10.79 -11.70
N GLU A 73 15.86 -10.33 -12.06
CA GLU A 73 17.12 -11.04 -11.77
C GLU A 73 17.36 -11.23 -10.26
N GLU A 74 16.94 -10.28 -9.42
CA GLU A 74 17.01 -10.39 -7.96
C GLU A 74 15.87 -11.23 -7.35
N GLN A 75 15.14 -12.02 -8.16
CA GLN A 75 14.02 -12.86 -7.70
C GLN A 75 12.89 -12.06 -7.03
N THR A 76 12.76 -10.78 -7.37
CA THR A 76 11.65 -9.92 -6.90
C THR A 76 10.52 -9.93 -7.92
N PRO A 77 9.27 -10.23 -7.52
CA PRO A 77 8.12 -10.16 -8.40
C PRO A 77 7.92 -8.77 -9.01
N VAL A 78 7.71 -8.73 -10.32
CA VAL A 78 7.51 -7.50 -11.11
C VAL A 78 6.04 -7.39 -11.48
N PHE A 79 5.31 -6.55 -10.75
CA PHE A 79 3.93 -6.21 -11.08
C PHE A 79 3.88 -5.15 -12.18
N ASP A 80 2.87 -5.19 -13.04
CA ASP A 80 2.64 -4.13 -14.03
C ASP A 80 2.27 -2.82 -13.35
N VAL A 81 1.36 -2.87 -12.35
CA VAL A 81 0.92 -1.72 -11.59
C VAL A 81 0.81 -2.08 -10.11
N VAL A 82 1.41 -1.26 -9.24
CA VAL A 82 1.21 -1.30 -7.80
C VAL A 82 0.48 -0.02 -7.38
N LEU A 83 -0.70 -0.16 -6.78
CA LEU A 83 -1.46 0.98 -6.25
C LEU A 83 -1.24 1.09 -4.74
N LEU A 84 -0.80 2.26 -4.29
CA LEU A 84 -0.47 2.56 -2.90
C LEU A 84 -1.25 3.77 -2.39
N GLY A 85 -1.56 3.77 -1.10
CA GLY A 85 -1.84 4.99 -0.34
C GLY A 85 -0.65 5.35 0.55
N LEU A 86 -0.66 6.56 1.11
CA LEU A 86 0.30 7.01 2.11
C LEU A 86 -0.37 7.18 3.48
N GLY A 87 0.14 6.50 4.51
CA GLY A 87 -0.26 6.66 5.91
C GLY A 87 0.06 8.06 6.46
N SER A 88 -0.65 8.52 7.48
CA SER A 88 -0.34 9.82 8.13
C SER A 88 0.99 9.81 8.90
N ASP A 89 1.52 8.63 9.18
CA ASP A 89 2.84 8.33 9.75
C ASP A 89 3.86 7.91 8.67
N GLY A 90 3.51 8.04 7.39
CA GLY A 90 4.40 7.76 6.27
C GLY A 90 4.46 6.29 5.86
N HIS A 91 3.66 5.40 6.45
CA HIS A 91 3.62 4.00 6.03
C HIS A 91 3.07 3.83 4.62
N ILE A 92 3.57 2.83 3.90
CA ILE A 92 2.98 2.28 2.67
C ILE A 92 2.77 0.78 2.88
N LEU A 93 1.89 0.15 2.10
CA LEU A 93 1.50 -1.24 2.34
C LEU A 93 1.07 -1.40 3.82
N SER A 94 1.62 -2.37 4.55
CA SER A 94 1.58 -2.39 6.01
C SER A 94 2.98 -2.23 6.63
N VAL A 95 3.86 -1.51 5.97
CA VAL A 95 5.25 -1.26 6.40
C VAL A 95 5.29 0.06 7.16
N PHE A 96 5.25 -0.01 8.49
CA PHE A 96 5.28 1.13 9.40
C PHE A 96 6.71 1.61 9.72
N PRO A 97 6.88 2.83 10.26
CA PRO A 97 8.17 3.27 10.78
C PRO A 97 8.80 2.24 11.73
N GLY A 98 10.08 1.92 11.51
CA GLY A 98 10.83 0.90 12.24
C GLY A 98 10.46 -0.56 11.93
N SER A 99 9.65 -0.81 10.90
CA SER A 99 9.24 -2.17 10.54
C SER A 99 10.42 -3.04 10.07
N SER A 100 10.46 -4.30 10.53
CA SER A 100 11.42 -5.30 10.07
C SER A 100 11.28 -5.67 8.59
N ALA A 101 10.17 -5.31 7.95
CA ALA A 101 9.96 -5.53 6.51
C ALA A 101 10.93 -4.75 5.61
N LEU A 102 11.62 -3.75 6.15
CA LEU A 102 12.65 -2.97 5.44
C LEU A 102 14.04 -3.62 5.50
N GLY A 103 14.22 -4.69 6.29
CA GLY A 103 15.50 -5.39 6.39
C GLY A 103 15.79 -6.26 5.17
N ASP A 104 17.07 -6.47 4.88
CA ASP A 104 17.54 -7.18 3.69
C ASP A 104 17.04 -8.64 3.62
N GLU A 105 16.89 -9.29 4.77
CA GLU A 105 16.44 -10.69 4.89
C GLU A 105 14.91 -10.82 4.98
N ALA A 106 14.15 -9.74 4.81
CA ALA A 106 12.70 -9.80 4.92
C ALA A 106 12.10 -10.70 3.81
N PRO A 107 11.21 -11.64 4.16
CA PRO A 107 10.57 -12.52 3.18
C PRO A 107 9.66 -11.73 2.24
N LEU A 108 9.25 -12.36 1.14
CA LEU A 108 8.42 -11.72 0.11
C LEU A 108 7.04 -11.28 0.63
N VAL A 109 6.45 -12.08 1.52
CA VAL A 109 5.20 -11.76 2.22
C VAL A 109 5.42 -12.09 3.69
N MET A 110 4.91 -11.25 4.59
CA MET A 110 5.10 -11.43 6.03
C MET A 110 3.92 -10.92 6.84
N ALA A 111 3.77 -11.50 8.03
CA ALA A 111 2.96 -10.95 9.09
C ALA A 111 3.64 -9.71 9.69
N ILE A 112 2.85 -8.67 9.93
CA ILE A 112 3.24 -7.44 10.61
C ILE A 112 2.41 -7.34 11.89
N PRO A 113 3.05 -7.13 13.06
CA PRO A 113 2.34 -6.89 14.31
C PRO A 113 1.37 -5.71 14.20
N ALA A 114 0.34 -5.69 15.03
CA ALA A 114 -0.57 -4.56 15.10
C ALA A 114 0.22 -3.27 15.41
N PRO A 115 0.08 -2.19 14.61
CA PRO A 115 0.68 -0.91 14.96
C PRO A 115 0.06 -0.42 16.26
N THR A 116 0.86 0.17 17.15
CA THR A 116 0.35 0.73 18.43
C THR A 116 0.09 2.23 18.36
N HIS A 117 0.71 2.92 17.40
CA HIS A 117 0.69 4.38 17.25
C HIS A 117 -0.36 4.89 16.26
N ILE A 118 -0.98 4.01 15.46
CA ILE A 118 -1.99 4.39 14.47
C ILE A 118 -3.08 3.32 14.37
N ALA A 119 -4.34 3.75 14.36
CA ALA A 119 -5.49 2.87 14.18
C ALA A 119 -5.63 2.45 12.69
N PRO A 120 -6.23 1.27 12.39
CA PRO A 120 -6.64 0.24 13.35
C PRO A 120 -5.45 -0.58 13.86
N HIS A 121 -5.51 -0.94 15.16
CA HIS A 121 -4.52 -1.76 15.86
C HIS A 121 -4.73 -3.25 15.59
N LEU A 122 -4.65 -3.65 14.32
CA LEU A 122 -4.81 -5.03 13.89
C LEU A 122 -3.52 -5.53 13.23
N PRO A 123 -3.14 -6.81 13.44
CA PRO A 123 -2.06 -7.42 12.70
C PRO A 123 -2.40 -7.44 11.22
N ARG A 124 -1.38 -7.30 10.38
CA ARG A 124 -1.54 -7.22 8.92
C ARG A 124 -0.65 -8.24 8.24
N ILE A 125 -0.95 -8.55 6.99
CA ILE A 125 -0.05 -9.28 6.11
C ILE A 125 0.35 -8.32 5.00
N THR A 126 1.64 -8.26 4.69
CA THR A 126 2.18 -7.33 3.70
C THR A 126 3.07 -8.05 2.71
N LEU A 127 3.07 -7.57 1.47
CA LEU A 127 4.17 -7.79 0.55
C LEU A 127 5.39 -6.99 1.02
N ASN A 128 6.57 -7.51 0.70
CA ASN A 128 7.84 -6.84 0.95
C ASN A 128 7.91 -5.54 0.14
N PRO A 129 8.32 -4.41 0.75
CA PRO A 129 8.38 -3.11 0.09
C PRO A 129 9.32 -3.09 -1.14
N ARG A 130 10.23 -4.06 -1.31
CA ARG A 130 11.07 -4.19 -2.52
C ARG A 130 10.27 -4.38 -3.81
N ILE A 131 9.01 -4.81 -3.74
CA ILE A 131 8.13 -4.90 -4.92
C ILE A 131 7.78 -3.52 -5.51
N VAL A 132 7.89 -2.45 -4.73
CA VAL A 132 7.52 -1.09 -5.12
C VAL A 132 8.46 -0.51 -6.19
N PRO A 133 9.80 -0.48 -5.99
CA PRO A 133 10.73 -0.06 -7.04
C PRO A 133 10.83 -1.08 -8.19
N ALA A 134 10.53 -2.37 -7.94
CA ALA A 134 10.59 -3.40 -8.98
C ALA A 134 9.39 -3.37 -9.95
N ALA A 135 8.25 -2.83 -9.55
CA ALA A 135 7.07 -2.71 -10.40
C ALA A 135 7.30 -1.81 -11.62
N ARG A 136 6.62 -2.10 -12.74
CA ARG A 136 6.72 -1.29 -13.96
C ARG A 136 6.12 0.11 -13.77
N LEU A 137 5.09 0.22 -12.94
CA LEU A 137 4.47 1.47 -12.52
C LEU A 137 3.98 1.35 -11.08
N THR A 138 4.37 2.30 -10.23
CA THR A 138 3.79 2.49 -8.89
C THR A 138 2.95 3.75 -8.89
N LEU A 139 1.68 3.66 -8.52
CA LEU A 139 0.80 4.80 -8.34
C LEU A 139 0.60 5.05 -6.85
N VAL A 140 1.04 6.20 -6.35
CA VAL A 140 0.85 6.60 -4.94
C VAL A 140 -0.23 7.66 -4.86
N MET A 141 -1.37 7.31 -4.26
CA MET A 141 -2.52 8.20 -4.09
C MET A 141 -2.48 8.89 -2.73
N VAL A 142 -2.47 10.22 -2.74
CA VAL A 142 -2.34 11.04 -1.52
C VAL A 142 -3.35 12.20 -1.52
N PRO A 143 -4.67 11.95 -1.45
CA PRO A 143 -5.65 13.05 -1.39
C PRO A 143 -5.80 13.62 0.04
N GLY A 144 -6.21 14.89 0.11
CA GLY A 144 -6.61 15.56 1.35
C GLY A 144 -5.50 16.32 2.07
N ASP A 145 -5.88 17.43 2.70
CA ASP A 145 -5.03 18.33 3.49
C ASP A 145 -4.30 17.63 4.65
N ALA A 146 -4.95 16.65 5.28
CA ALA A 146 -4.37 15.83 6.35
C ALA A 146 -3.07 15.11 5.92
N LYS A 147 -2.80 15.00 4.62
CA LYS A 147 -1.58 14.39 4.08
C LYS A 147 -0.45 15.39 3.79
N ALA A 148 -0.70 16.70 3.86
CA ALA A 148 0.28 17.69 3.43
C ALA A 148 1.60 17.64 4.21
N GLY A 149 1.52 17.52 5.54
CA GLY A 149 2.71 17.39 6.39
C GLY A 149 3.53 16.15 6.04
N ILE A 150 2.89 14.98 6.08
CA ILE A 150 3.61 13.72 5.85
C ILE A 150 4.12 13.57 4.41
N LEU A 151 3.41 14.10 3.42
CA LEU A 151 3.87 14.09 2.03
C LEU A 151 5.15 14.92 1.87
N ALA A 152 5.23 16.08 2.53
CA ALA A 152 6.43 16.91 2.52
C ALA A 152 7.62 16.26 3.22
N GLU A 153 7.39 15.55 4.34
CA GLU A 153 8.43 14.76 5.00
C GLU A 153 8.95 13.63 4.11
N VAL A 154 8.04 12.85 3.52
CA VAL A 154 8.39 11.69 2.67
C VAL A 154 9.08 12.13 1.38
N LEU A 155 8.62 13.18 0.71
CA LEU A 155 9.24 13.63 -0.55
C LEU A 155 10.44 14.56 -0.33
N GLY A 156 10.56 15.13 0.86
CA GLY A 156 11.63 16.04 1.24
C GLY A 156 12.85 15.33 1.84
N GLY A 157 13.83 16.12 2.23
CA GLY A 157 14.93 15.70 3.10
C GLY A 157 15.88 14.61 2.57
N GLU A 158 16.80 14.23 3.45
CA GLU A 158 17.65 13.06 3.30
C GLU A 158 16.81 11.79 3.50
N ARG A 159 17.10 10.76 2.70
CA ARG A 159 16.32 9.54 2.66
C ARG A 159 16.61 8.67 3.89
N ASP A 160 15.58 8.41 4.69
CA ASP A 160 15.54 7.47 5.81
C ASP A 160 14.23 6.63 5.76
N PRO A 161 14.22 5.51 5.01
CA PRO A 161 13.03 4.68 4.87
C PRO A 161 12.60 3.99 6.17
N TYR A 162 13.50 3.85 7.16
CA TYR A 162 13.13 3.30 8.47
C TYR A 162 12.28 4.29 9.26
N ARG A 163 12.56 5.59 9.12
CA ARG A 163 11.70 6.65 9.65
C ARG A 163 10.45 6.85 8.80
N TRP A 164 10.59 6.88 7.48
CA TRP A 164 9.52 7.18 6.52
C TRP A 164 9.42 6.10 5.44
N PRO A 165 8.70 4.98 5.67
CA PRO A 165 8.64 3.87 4.72
C PRO A 165 8.13 4.24 3.33
N GLY A 166 7.30 5.28 3.22
CA GLY A 166 6.82 5.82 1.94
C GLY A 166 7.94 6.29 1.01
N GLU A 167 9.14 6.57 1.54
CA GLU A 167 10.32 6.88 0.74
C GLU A 167 10.81 5.73 -0.13
N VAL A 168 10.37 4.49 0.12
CA VAL A 168 10.60 3.38 -0.81
C VAL A 168 9.99 3.68 -2.18
N ALA A 169 8.89 4.45 -2.22
CA ALA A 169 8.26 4.90 -3.47
C ALA A 169 8.91 6.16 -4.07
N ARG A 170 10.06 6.64 -3.54
CA ARG A 170 10.92 7.63 -4.23
C ARG A 170 11.79 6.94 -5.28
N CYS A 171 11.14 6.34 -6.27
CA CYS A 171 11.78 5.61 -7.36
C CYS A 171 11.28 6.14 -8.72
N THR A 172 12.01 5.81 -9.78
CA THR A 172 11.72 6.29 -11.14
C THR A 172 10.42 5.74 -11.73
N THR A 173 9.94 4.61 -11.22
CA THR A 173 8.68 3.97 -11.64
C THR A 173 7.47 4.50 -10.89
N ALA A 174 7.65 5.34 -9.87
CA ALA A 174 6.57 5.88 -9.07
C ALA A 174 6.01 7.20 -9.65
N VAL A 175 4.69 7.27 -9.71
CA VAL A 175 3.91 8.48 -10.00
C VAL A 175 3.07 8.82 -8.77
N TRP A 176 3.27 10.03 -8.25
CA TRP A 176 2.56 10.54 -7.09
C TRP A 176 1.34 11.36 -7.53
N LEU A 177 0.16 10.92 -7.12
CA LEU A 177 -1.13 11.55 -7.41
C LEU A 177 -1.61 12.28 -6.15
N ALA A 178 -1.24 13.56 -6.06
CA ALA A 178 -1.62 14.47 -4.98
C ALA A 178 -2.63 15.51 -5.50
N ASP A 179 -3.59 15.88 -4.66
CA ASP A 179 -4.42 17.07 -4.91
C ASP A 179 -3.71 18.35 -4.42
N ARG A 180 -4.31 19.52 -4.64
CA ARG A 180 -3.70 20.79 -4.18
C ARG A 180 -3.55 20.86 -2.67
N ALA A 181 -4.44 20.22 -1.92
CA ALA A 181 -4.49 20.32 -0.47
C ALA A 181 -3.35 19.51 0.17
N SER A 182 -3.17 18.27 -0.28
CA SER A 182 -2.03 17.40 0.08
C SER A 182 -0.69 17.92 -0.44
N ALA A 183 -0.66 18.67 -1.54
CA ALA A 183 0.58 19.27 -2.05
C ALA A 183 0.96 20.60 -1.37
N ALA A 184 0.17 21.11 -0.42
CA ALA A 184 0.31 22.48 0.10
C ALA A 184 1.67 22.78 0.79
N ASN A 185 2.34 21.75 1.32
CA ASN A 185 3.63 21.87 2.00
C ASN A 185 4.83 21.48 1.13
N LEU A 186 4.61 21.12 -0.13
CA LEU A 186 5.71 20.82 -1.05
C LEU A 186 6.39 22.11 -1.50
N PRO A 187 7.72 22.07 -1.75
CA PRO A 187 8.41 23.22 -2.32
C PRO A 187 7.78 23.60 -3.67
N GLY A 188 7.62 24.90 -3.91
CA GLY A 188 7.12 25.39 -5.18
C GLY A 188 8.03 24.97 -6.34
N PRO A 189 7.53 24.98 -7.59
CA PRO A 189 8.37 24.73 -8.76
C PRO A 189 9.48 25.79 -8.83
N GLY A 190 10.72 25.42 -8.49
CA GLY A 190 11.91 26.27 -8.67
C GLY A 190 12.75 26.62 -7.44
N THR A 191 12.53 26.05 -6.25
CA THR A 191 13.37 26.35 -5.05
C THR A 191 14.21 25.17 -4.55
N GLY A 192 14.61 24.26 -5.45
CA GLY A 192 15.63 23.25 -5.16
C GLY A 192 17.05 23.77 -5.43
N PRO A 193 18.09 23.24 -4.79
CA PRO A 193 19.47 23.63 -5.07
C PRO A 193 19.87 23.08 -6.45
N GLY A 194 19.78 23.92 -7.48
CA GLY A 194 20.09 23.54 -8.86
C GLY A 194 19.32 24.27 -9.97
N ALA A 195 18.48 25.27 -9.63
CA ALA A 195 17.99 26.25 -10.60
C ALA A 195 19.00 27.39 -10.80
#